data_AF-A0A7Y9W9Y4-F1
#
_entry.id   AF-A0A7Y9W9Y4-F1
#
_cell.length_a   1.000
_cell.length_b   1.000
_cell.length_c   1.000
_cell.angle_alpha   90.00
_cell.angle_beta   90.00
_cell.angle_gamma   90.00
#
_symmetry.space_group_name_H-M   'P 1'
#
loop_
_entity.id
_entity.type
_entity.pdbx_description
1 polymer ?
#
loop_
_entity_poly.entity_id
_entity_poly.type
_entity_poly.pdbx_seq_one_letter_code
_entity_poly.pdbx_strand_id
1 'polypeptide(L)'
;MVSTDGTYAQINSVAITGGGLCGVPQIIGLPWKLVATSTTTGNVANVGFSVLGANCGPSTISGAWSNATNTLSASNQPLSGNCKVNSLSVSPNPAFTVSP
;
A
#
# COMPACT_ATOMS: atom_id res chain seq x y z
N MET A 1 -8.46 -6.21 -6.41
CA MET A 1 -9.85 -6.71 -6.23
C MET A 1 -10.32 -6.51 -4.81
N VAL A 2 -11.54 -6.07 -4.58
CA VAL A 2 -12.13 -5.92 -3.23
C VAL A 2 -12.77 -7.25 -2.82
N SER A 3 -12.60 -7.68 -1.57
CA SER A 3 -13.28 -8.85 -1.01
C SER A 3 -14.80 -8.68 -1.14
N THR A 4 -15.52 -9.76 -1.44
CA THR A 4 -16.99 -9.78 -1.50
C THR A 4 -17.65 -9.27 -0.22
N ASP A 5 -16.96 -9.37 0.92
CA ASP A 5 -17.45 -8.91 2.22
C ASP A 5 -17.08 -7.46 2.54
N GLY A 6 -16.38 -6.75 1.64
CA GLY A 6 -15.94 -5.37 1.86
C GLY A 6 -14.91 -5.18 2.99
N THR A 7 -14.41 -6.26 3.58
CA THR A 7 -13.49 -6.21 4.73
C THR A 7 -12.03 -5.93 4.36
N TYR A 8 -11.63 -6.23 3.12
CA TYR A 8 -10.28 -5.98 2.64
C TYR A 8 -10.25 -5.81 1.12
N ALA A 9 -9.23 -5.13 0.60
CA ALA A 9 -8.91 -5.03 -0.81
C ALA A 9 -7.54 -5.66 -1.10
N GLN A 10 -7.48 -6.52 -2.10
CA GLN A 10 -6.24 -7.04 -2.65
C GLN A 10 -5.71 -6.10 -3.72
N ILE A 11 -4.45 -5.74 -3.59
CA ILE A 11 -3.71 -4.93 -4.55
C ILE A 11 -2.85 -5.89 -5.36
N ASN A 12 -3.25 -6.13 -6.60
CA ASN A 12 -2.57 -7.04 -7.51
C ASN A 12 -1.51 -6.34 -8.36
N SER A 13 -1.60 -5.02 -8.47
CA SER A 13 -0.68 -4.19 -9.23
C SER A 13 -0.42 -2.91 -8.44
N VAL A 14 0.85 -2.52 -8.38
CA VAL A 14 1.28 -1.26 -7.78
C VAL A 14 2.01 -0.50 -8.87
N ALA A 15 1.75 0.80 -8.98
CA ALA A 15 2.54 1.69 -9.83
C ALA A 15 3.34 2.59 -8.90
N ILE A 16 4.67 2.57 -9.06
CA ILE A 16 5.53 3.46 -8.30
C ILE A 16 5.73 4.72 -9.14
N THR A 17 5.18 5.82 -8.65
CA THR A 17 5.25 7.14 -9.28
C THR A 17 6.04 8.09 -8.37
N GLY A 18 7.02 8.80 -8.91
CA GLY A 18 8.02 9.56 -8.16
C GLY A 18 9.22 9.98 -9.04
N GLY A 19 10.20 10.69 -8.45
CA GLY A 19 11.40 11.17 -9.18
C GLY A 19 12.35 10.05 -9.65
N GLY A 20 13.55 10.45 -10.12
CA GLY A 20 14.48 9.73 -11.03
C GLY A 20 14.89 8.27 -10.79
N LEU A 21 14.33 7.57 -9.80
CA LEU A 21 14.42 6.11 -9.64
C LEU A 21 13.13 5.37 -10.04
N CYS A 22 12.09 6.05 -10.53
CA CYS A 22 10.88 5.39 -10.99
C CYS A 22 11.13 4.45 -12.17
N GLY A 23 10.89 3.16 -11.94
CA GLY A 23 11.22 2.05 -12.85
C GLY A 23 12.28 1.09 -12.28
N VAL A 24 13.06 1.52 -11.29
CA VAL A 24 14.04 0.69 -10.60
C VAL A 24 13.43 -0.19 -9.49
N PRO A 25 12.56 0.33 -8.60
CA PRO A 25 11.97 -0.50 -7.57
C PRO A 25 11.01 -1.53 -8.19
N GLN A 26 11.32 -2.81 -8.04
CA GLN A 26 10.46 -3.93 -8.36
C GLN A 26 9.50 -4.16 -7.20
N ILE A 27 8.22 -4.37 -7.48
CA ILE A 27 7.24 -4.67 -6.45
C ILE A 27 7.33 -6.15 -6.11
N ILE A 28 7.45 -6.47 -4.83
CA ILE A 28 7.49 -7.84 -4.32
C ILE A 28 6.36 -8.05 -3.29
N GLY A 29 6.00 -9.31 -3.03
CA GLY A 29 4.94 -9.65 -2.07
C GLY A 29 3.52 -9.42 -2.58
N LEU A 30 3.30 -9.23 -3.89
CA LEU A 30 1.95 -9.18 -4.44
C LEU A 30 1.25 -10.56 -4.32
N PRO A 31 -0.08 -10.59 -4.10
CA PRO A 31 -0.95 -9.43 -3.87
C PRO A 31 -0.80 -8.85 -2.46
N TRP A 32 -0.77 -7.52 -2.33
CA TRP A 32 -0.82 -6.86 -1.03
C TRP A 32 -2.25 -6.85 -0.50
N LYS A 33 -2.41 -6.89 0.83
CA LYS A 33 -3.72 -6.90 1.48
C LYS A 33 -3.98 -5.59 2.19
N LEU A 34 -4.79 -4.73 1.59
CA LEU A 34 -5.31 -3.52 2.22
C LEU A 34 -6.53 -3.87 3.09
N VAL A 35 -6.50 -3.46 4.34
CA VAL A 35 -7.58 -3.60 5.31
C VAL A 35 -7.87 -2.21 5.85
N ALA A 36 -8.96 -1.59 5.41
CA ALA A 36 -9.40 -0.36 6.05
C ALA A 36 -10.17 -0.72 7.31
N THR A 37 -9.67 -0.27 8.45
CA THR A 37 -10.29 -0.48 9.77
C THR A 37 -11.40 0.53 10.03
N SER A 38 -11.36 1.68 9.35
CA SER A 38 -12.40 2.72 9.45
C SER A 38 -12.45 3.56 8.18
N THR A 39 -13.41 4.47 8.08
CA THR A 39 -13.48 5.47 6.99
C THR A 39 -12.28 6.42 6.94
N THR A 40 -11.50 6.49 8.03
CA THR A 40 -10.33 7.36 8.20
C THR A 40 -9.01 6.61 8.45
N THR A 41 -9.03 5.28 8.65
CA THR A 41 -7.84 4.49 8.99
C THR A 41 -7.77 3.18 8.20
N GLY A 42 -6.56 2.76 7.85
CA GLY A 42 -6.34 1.48 7.20
C GLY A 42 -4.90 1.02 7.24
N ASN A 43 -4.69 -0.23 6.85
CA ASN A 43 -3.39 -0.89 6.88
C ASN A 43 -3.20 -1.70 5.60
N VAL A 44 -1.99 -1.73 5.06
CA VAL A 44 -1.63 -2.56 3.91
C VAL A 44 -0.58 -3.55 4.35
N ALA A 45 -0.94 -4.83 4.37
CA ALA A 45 -0.05 -5.93 4.69
C ALA A 45 0.65 -6.47 3.44
N ASN A 46 1.79 -7.12 3.68
CA ASN A 46 2.64 -7.73 2.66
C ASN A 46 3.32 -6.73 1.72
N VAL A 47 3.47 -5.48 2.14
CA VAL A 47 4.11 -4.43 1.33
C VAL A 47 5.60 -4.72 1.25
N GLY A 48 6.11 -4.88 0.03
CA GLY A 48 7.52 -5.10 -0.21
C GLY A 48 7.99 -4.52 -1.54
N PHE A 49 9.21 -4.01 -1.54
CA PHE A 49 9.87 -3.46 -2.71
C PHE A 49 11.28 -4.02 -2.83
N SER A 50 11.78 -4.25 -4.04
CA SER A 50 13.18 -4.57 -4.29
C SER A 50 13.80 -3.44 -5.09
N VAL A 51 14.74 -2.71 -4.49
CA VAL A 51 15.36 -1.53 -5.09
C VAL A 51 16.84 -1.77 -5.29
N LEU A 52 17.32 -1.80 -6.54
CA LEU A 52 18.74 -2.02 -6.86
C LEU A 52 19.34 -3.28 -6.19
N GLY A 53 18.54 -4.33 -6.01
CA GLY A 53 18.95 -5.58 -5.33
C GLY A 53 18.81 -5.58 -3.81
N ALA A 54 18.42 -4.46 -3.19
CA ALA A 54 18.06 -4.40 -1.78
C ALA A 54 16.56 -4.71 -1.60
N ASN A 55 16.25 -5.77 -0.85
CA ASN A 55 14.88 -6.14 -0.54
C ASN A 55 14.37 -5.37 0.69
N CYS A 56 13.43 -4.48 0.43
CA CYS A 56 12.72 -3.63 1.37
C CYS A 56 11.34 -4.22 1.70
N GLY A 57 11.26 -5.19 2.62
CA GLY A 57 10.00 -5.86 3.01
C GLY A 57 10.11 -7.38 3.07
N PRO A 58 8.98 -8.11 3.25
CA PRO A 58 7.61 -7.59 3.41
C PRO A 58 7.37 -6.95 4.79
N SER A 59 6.53 -5.92 4.84
CA SER A 59 6.09 -5.26 6.08
C SER A 59 4.63 -4.83 5.98
N THR A 60 4.04 -4.50 7.12
CA THR A 60 2.68 -3.94 7.19
C THR A 60 2.78 -2.44 7.39
N ILE A 61 2.19 -1.67 6.48
CA ILE A 61 2.14 -0.22 6.54
C ILE A 61 0.77 0.21 7.06
N SER A 62 0.74 1.02 8.11
CA SER A 62 -0.47 1.64 8.64
C SER A 62 -0.54 3.11 8.22
N GLY A 63 -1.73 3.58 7.85
CA GLY A 63 -1.90 4.93 7.31
C GLY A 63 -3.31 5.49 7.50
N ALA A 64 -3.46 6.74 7.10
CA ALA A 64 -4.75 7.41 7.04
C ALA A 64 -5.50 6.93 5.78
N TRP A 65 -6.70 6.39 5.96
CA TRP A 65 -7.59 6.04 4.86
C TRP A 65 -8.49 7.24 4.55
N SER A 66 -8.77 7.48 3.27
CA SER A 66 -9.74 8.47 2.82
C SER A 66 -10.75 7.78 1.94
N ASN A 67 -11.97 7.56 2.45
CA ASN A 67 -13.04 6.98 1.66
C ASN A 67 -13.48 7.91 0.50
N ALA A 68 -13.45 9.22 0.73
CA ALA A 68 -13.84 10.24 -0.26
C ALA A 68 -12.97 10.19 -1.54
N THR A 69 -11.66 10.00 -1.38
CA THR A 69 -10.70 9.90 -2.51
C THR A 69 -10.29 8.46 -2.82
N ASN A 70 -10.79 7.50 -2.03
CA ASN A 70 -10.40 6.10 -2.07
C ASN A 70 -8.87 5.90 -2.04
N THR A 71 -8.22 6.58 -1.09
CA THR A 71 -6.76 6.61 -1.01
C THR A 71 -6.29 6.33 0.41
N LEU A 72 -5.32 5.43 0.56
CA LEU A 72 -4.55 5.29 1.79
C LEU A 72 -3.28 6.11 1.65
N SER A 73 -3.08 7.05 2.57
CA SER A 73 -1.88 7.88 2.65
C SER A 73 -1.11 7.49 3.90
N ALA A 74 0.14 7.07 3.71
CA ALA A 74 1.05 6.78 4.80
C ALA A 74 2.39 7.48 4.56
N SER A 75 3.02 7.95 5.63
CA SER A 75 4.29 8.65 5.56
C SER A 75 5.23 8.15 6.64
N ASN A 76 6.54 8.25 6.37
CA ASN A 76 7.59 7.86 7.31
C ASN A 76 7.50 6.41 7.83
N GLN A 77 7.07 5.47 6.99
CA GLN A 77 6.80 4.10 7.40
C GLN A 77 8.07 3.25 7.28
N PRO A 78 8.52 2.58 8.36
CA PRO A 78 9.65 1.68 8.29
C PRO A 78 9.26 0.42 7.50
N LEU A 79 10.18 -0.04 6.65
CA LEU A 79 10.13 -1.34 6.00
C LEU A 79 11.27 -2.22 6.54
N SER A 80 11.12 -3.53 6.41
CA SER A 80 12.19 -4.48 6.65
C SER A 80 13.40 -4.17 5.74
N GLY A 81 14.61 -4.40 6.23
CA GLY A 81 15.84 -4.22 5.43
C GLY A 81 16.43 -2.81 5.41
N ASN A 82 16.25 -2.01 6.47
CA ASN A 82 16.71 -0.62 6.59
C ASN A 82 16.11 0.35 5.54
N CYS A 83 14.98 -0.02 4.94
CA CYS A 83 14.26 0.84 4.02
C CYS A 83 13.16 1.60 4.76
N LYS A 84 12.84 2.80 4.28
CA LYS A 84 11.76 3.62 4.84
C LYS A 84 10.97 4.24 3.71
N VAL A 85 9.65 4.10 3.75
CA VAL A 85 8.75 4.75 2.82
C VAL A 85 8.49 6.17 3.32
N ASN A 86 8.96 7.16 2.56
CA ASN A 86 8.78 8.55 2.94
C ASN A 86 7.32 8.99 2.75
N SER A 87 6.72 8.63 1.60
CA SER A 87 5.31 8.82 1.28
C SER A 87 4.81 7.63 0.47
N LEU A 88 3.66 7.10 0.85
CA LEU A 88 2.92 6.05 0.15
C LEU A 88 1.51 6.54 -0.08
N SER A 89 1.06 6.45 -1.33
CA SER A 89 -0.33 6.67 -1.70
C SER A 89 -0.83 5.43 -2.39
N VAL A 90 -1.85 4.79 -1.82
CA VAL A 90 -2.45 3.57 -2.35
C VAL A 90 -3.88 3.89 -2.74
N SER A 91 -4.19 3.78 -4.04
CA SER A 91 -5.54 3.92 -4.56
C SER A 91 -5.98 2.60 -5.18
N PRO A 92 -6.74 1.75 -4.46
CA PRO A 92 -7.24 0.51 -5.01
C PRO A 92 -8.25 0.79 -6.13
N ASN A 93 -8.13 0.04 -7.22
CA ASN A 93 -9.10 0.02 -8.31
C ASN A 93 -9.62 -1.42 -8.47
N PRO A 94 -10.94 -1.67 -8.43
CA PRO A 94 -12.04 -0.71 -8.24
C PRO A 94 -12.09 -0.11 -6.83
N ALA A 95 -12.79 1.02 -6.68
CA ALA A 95 -12.84 1.79 -5.43
C ALA A 95 -13.32 0.94 -4.24
N PHE A 96 -12.56 0.97 -3.15
CA PHE A 96 -12.84 0.28 -1.91
C PHE A 96 -13.62 1.19 -0.94
N THR A 97 -14.94 1.17 -0.95
CA THR A 97 -15.74 2.00 -0.04
C THR A 97 -16.01 1.29 1.29
N VAL A 98 -15.60 1.90 2.39
CA VAL A 98 -15.84 1.40 3.75
C VAL A 98 -17.15 2.00 4.26
N SER A 99 -18.19 1.19 4.47
CA SER A 99 -19.40 1.68 5.13
C SER A 99 -19.16 1.73 6.66
N PRO A 100 -19.52 2.83 7.35
CA PRO A 100 -19.64 2.81 8.81
C PRO A 100 -20.75 1.89 9.28
#